data_AF-A0A927YML9-F1
#
_entry.id   AF-A0A927YML9-F1
#
_cell.length_a   1.000
_cell.length_b   1.000
_cell.length_c   1.000
_cell.angle_alpha   90.00
_cell.angle_beta   90.00
_cell.angle_gamma   90.00
#
_symmetry.space_group_name_H-M   'P 1'
#
loop_
_entity.id
_entity.type
_entity.pdbx_description
1 polymer ?
#
loop_
_entity_poly.entity_id
_entity_poly.type
_entity_poly.pdbx_seq_one_letter_code
_entity_poly.pdbx_strand_id
1 'polypeptide(L)'
;MPETAEDINKAADTMNAADYTSVISSLDSAYSDLDTSIKQYALVDNPTEAFVIERLGNVEDIVDISAVTEDNDPNGHLGRAGGYTAQIYFSSANINQSSVYGSTLIDKGTDAGGSIEVYSTVEDATTRETYLAAFDGGIFASGSHKVVGTCLVRTSDKLTASQQQEFEAAIIEALTALE
;
A
#
# COMPACT_ATOMS: atom_id res chain seq x y z
N MET A 1 4.68 31.90 -48.07
CA MET A 1 5.80 30.98 -48.29
C MET A 1 7.03 31.86 -48.45
N PRO A 2 8.16 31.61 -47.78
CA PRO A 2 9.33 32.48 -47.90
C PRO A 2 9.78 32.56 -49.37
N GLU A 3 10.01 33.77 -49.88
CA GLU A 3 10.27 34.01 -51.32
C GLU A 3 11.74 34.32 -51.61
N THR A 4 12.52 34.67 -50.58
CA THR A 4 13.95 34.98 -50.68
C THR A 4 14.81 34.12 -49.74
N ALA A 5 16.11 34.03 -50.03
CA ALA A 5 17.06 33.34 -49.15
C ALA A 5 17.12 33.97 -47.75
N GLU A 6 16.90 35.29 -47.65
CA GLU A 6 16.82 36.01 -46.37
C GLU A 6 15.56 35.62 -45.58
N ASP A 7 14.41 35.50 -46.26
CA ASP A 7 13.17 35.02 -45.63
C ASP A 7 13.28 33.57 -45.14
N ILE A 8 14.00 32.72 -45.89
CA ILE A 8 14.29 31.34 -45.52
C ILE A 8 15.15 31.30 -44.24
N ASN A 9 16.22 32.09 -44.17
CA ASN A 9 17.09 32.13 -43.00
C ASN A 9 16.37 32.64 -41.75
N LYS A 10 15.55 33.69 -41.89
CA LYS A 10 14.77 34.24 -40.78
C LYS A 10 13.73 33.26 -40.24
N ALA A 11 13.10 32.47 -41.12
CA ALA A 11 12.21 31.40 -40.72
C ALA A 11 12.96 30.27 -40.00
N ALA A 12 14.15 29.89 -40.48
CA ALA A 12 15.01 28.90 -39.84
C ALA A 12 15.49 29.35 -38.45
N ASP A 13 15.88 30.61 -38.29
CA ASP A 13 16.27 31.18 -37.00
C ASP A 13 15.11 31.17 -35.99
N THR A 14 13.89 31.46 -36.46
CA THR A 14 12.67 31.40 -35.63
C THR A 14 12.38 29.97 -35.18
N MET A 15 12.58 28.98 -36.04
CA MET A 15 12.43 27.56 -35.70
C MET A 15 13.51 27.08 -34.71
N ASN A 16 14.74 27.56 -34.86
CA ASN A 16 15.85 27.22 -33.97
C ASN A 16 15.81 27.96 -32.62
N ALA A 17 14.99 29.00 -32.49
CA ALA A 17 14.78 29.75 -31.25
C ALA A 17 13.78 29.08 -30.29
N ALA A 18 13.17 27.96 -30.67
CA ALA A 18 12.26 27.24 -29.80
C ALA A 18 13.00 26.62 -28.61
N ASP A 19 12.68 27.07 -27.41
CA ASP A 19 13.20 26.52 -26.15
C ASP A 19 12.31 25.38 -25.65
N TYR A 20 12.85 24.17 -25.66
CA TYR A 20 12.17 22.96 -25.19
C TYR A 20 12.62 22.52 -23.79
N THR A 21 13.45 23.31 -23.10
CA THR A 21 14.04 22.92 -21.81
C THR A 21 12.99 22.55 -20.78
N SER A 22 11.89 23.29 -20.71
CA SER A 22 10.77 23.00 -19.79
C SER A 22 10.04 21.71 -20.14
N VAL A 23 9.83 21.44 -21.43
CA VAL A 23 9.17 20.23 -21.92
C VAL A 23 10.04 19.01 -21.65
N ILE A 24 11.34 19.09 -21.94
CA ILE A 24 12.31 18.03 -21.67
C ILE A 24 12.37 17.74 -20.16
N SER A 25 12.50 18.79 -19.33
CA SER A 25 12.55 18.61 -17.87
C SER A 25 11.28 17.96 -17.31
N SER A 26 10.10 18.35 -17.83
CA SER A 26 8.83 17.74 -17.41
C SER A 26 8.73 16.28 -17.83
N LEU A 27 9.25 15.95 -19.02
CA LEU A 27 9.28 14.59 -19.53
C LEU A 27 10.23 13.70 -18.73
N ASP A 28 11.42 14.20 -18.40
CA ASP A 28 12.42 13.48 -17.59
C ASP A 28 11.90 13.18 -16.17
N SER A 29 11.21 14.15 -15.56
CA SER A 29 10.53 13.94 -14.28
C SER A 29 9.45 12.86 -14.39
N ALA A 30 8.59 12.93 -15.41
CA ALA A 30 7.53 11.94 -15.61
C ALA A 30 8.08 10.52 -15.86
N TYR A 31 9.21 10.38 -16.56
CA TYR A 31 9.89 9.10 -16.71
C TYR A 31 10.43 8.57 -15.38
N SER A 32 11.02 9.45 -14.56
CA SER A 32 11.55 9.08 -13.24
C SER A 32 10.44 8.66 -12.27
N ASP A 33 9.31 9.37 -12.29
CA ASP A 33 8.13 9.05 -11.48
C ASP A 33 7.52 7.70 -11.91
N LEU A 34 7.44 7.43 -13.22
CA LEU A 34 6.96 6.14 -13.75
C LEU A 34 7.89 4.98 -13.36
N ASP A 35 9.21 5.14 -13.53
CA ASP A 35 10.19 4.13 -13.15
C ASP A 35 10.13 3.82 -11.64
N THR A 36 10.01 4.86 -10.82
CA THR A 36 9.82 4.73 -9.37
C THR A 36 8.53 3.97 -9.05
N SER A 37 7.41 4.35 -9.67
CA SER A 37 6.11 3.70 -9.44
C SER A 37 6.11 2.22 -9.81
N ILE A 38 6.76 1.85 -10.92
CA ILE A 38 6.90 0.44 -11.34
C ILE A 38 7.68 -0.37 -10.29
N LYS A 39 8.79 0.19 -9.78
CA LYS A 39 9.60 -0.48 -8.76
C LYS A 39 8.84 -0.63 -7.44
N GLN A 40 8.11 0.40 -7.02
CA GLN A 40 7.30 0.36 -5.81
C GLN A 40 6.15 -0.63 -5.91
N TYR A 41 5.47 -0.68 -7.06
CA TYR A 41 4.39 -1.65 -7.29
C TYR A 41 4.89 -3.09 -7.19
N ALA A 42 6.09 -3.38 -7.73
CA ALA A 42 6.67 -4.71 -7.65
C ALA A 42 6.93 -5.21 -6.22
N LEU A 43 7.10 -4.30 -5.25
CA LEU A 43 7.27 -4.66 -3.83
C LEU A 43 5.96 -5.12 -3.16
N VAL A 44 4.82 -4.76 -3.73
CA VAL A 44 3.48 -5.03 -3.19
C VAL A 44 2.63 -5.91 -4.14
N ASP A 45 3.25 -6.47 -5.17
CA ASP A 45 2.63 -7.43 -6.09
C ASP A 45 2.91 -8.87 -5.60
N ASN A 46 2.02 -9.36 -4.75
CA ASN A 46 2.08 -10.66 -4.09
C ASN A 46 3.42 -10.91 -3.36
N PRO A 47 3.82 -10.00 -2.43
CA PRO A 47 5.05 -10.17 -1.67
C PRO A 47 5.01 -11.41 -0.77
N THR A 48 6.20 -11.91 -0.43
CA THR A 48 6.31 -13.00 0.54
C THR A 48 5.94 -12.54 1.96
N GLU A 49 5.45 -13.46 2.78
CA GLU A 49 5.19 -13.21 4.21
C GLU A 49 6.43 -12.64 4.93
N ALA A 50 7.61 -13.20 4.68
CA ALA A 50 8.86 -12.76 5.29
C ALA A 50 9.19 -11.31 4.95
N PHE A 51 8.98 -10.90 3.69
CA PHE A 51 9.16 -9.51 3.27
C PHE A 51 8.19 -8.58 4.01
N VAL A 52 6.91 -8.96 4.12
CA VAL A 52 5.93 -8.13 4.83
C VAL A 52 6.32 -7.96 6.30
N ILE A 53 6.72 -9.04 6.99
CA ILE A 53 7.19 -9.00 8.39
C ILE A 53 8.39 -8.06 8.53
N GLU A 54 9.37 -8.16 7.63
CA GLU A 54 10.55 -7.29 7.63
C GLU A 54 10.16 -5.83 7.50
N ARG A 55 9.30 -5.48 6.54
CA ARG A 55 8.87 -4.10 6.32
C ARG A 55 8.06 -3.54 7.50
N LEU A 56 7.17 -4.34 8.09
CA LEU A 56 6.43 -3.95 9.29
C LEU A 56 7.35 -3.72 10.50
N GLY A 57 8.46 -4.45 10.58
CA GLY A 57 9.48 -4.24 11.63
C GLY A 57 10.16 -2.86 11.60
N ASN A 58 10.01 -2.10 10.52
CA ASN A 58 10.55 -0.74 10.38
C ASN A 58 9.53 0.35 10.75
N VAL A 59 8.31 -0.02 11.16
CA VAL A 59 7.27 0.93 11.56
C VAL A 59 7.31 1.13 13.08
N GLU A 60 7.64 2.34 13.54
CA GLU A 60 7.90 2.65 14.96
C GLU A 60 6.78 2.21 15.92
N ASP A 61 5.52 2.37 15.52
CA ASP A 61 4.36 2.08 16.37
C ASP A 61 3.91 0.61 16.33
N ILE A 62 4.59 -0.26 15.56
CA ILE A 62 4.34 -1.71 15.57
C ILE A 62 5.18 -2.36 16.68
N VAL A 63 4.50 -3.06 17.60
CA VAL A 63 5.14 -3.66 18.77
C VAL A 63 5.41 -5.15 18.59
N ASP A 64 4.38 -5.91 18.19
CA ASP A 64 4.46 -7.35 17.96
C ASP A 64 3.90 -7.67 16.56
N ILE A 65 4.43 -8.73 15.95
CA ILE A 65 4.02 -9.22 14.63
C ILE A 65 3.82 -10.74 14.72
N SER A 66 2.77 -11.27 14.08
CA SER A 66 2.51 -12.71 14.00
C SER A 66 1.88 -13.07 12.67
N ALA A 67 2.48 -14.03 11.98
CA ALA A 67 1.95 -14.60 10.76
C ALA A 67 0.92 -15.71 11.05
N VAL A 68 -0.11 -15.76 10.22
CA VAL A 68 -1.12 -16.79 10.22
C VAL A 68 -0.60 -18.03 9.49
N THR A 69 -0.94 -19.19 10.03
CA THR A 69 -0.68 -20.52 9.47
C THR A 69 -2.02 -21.23 9.25
N GLU A 70 -2.03 -22.32 8.48
CA GLU A 70 -3.27 -23.07 8.22
C GLU A 70 -3.94 -23.58 9.50
N ASP A 71 -3.16 -23.84 10.56
CA ASP A 71 -3.64 -24.37 11.84
C ASP A 71 -4.31 -23.31 12.73
N ASN A 72 -3.99 -22.03 12.55
CA ASN A 72 -4.47 -20.93 13.39
C ASN A 72 -5.18 -19.83 12.61
N ASP A 73 -5.56 -20.12 11.36
CA ASP A 73 -6.24 -19.18 10.48
C ASP A 73 -7.68 -18.87 10.95
N PRO A 74 -7.97 -17.63 11.40
CA PRO A 74 -9.29 -17.27 11.90
C PRO A 74 -10.38 -17.31 10.83
N ASN A 75 -10.04 -17.12 9.54
CA ASN A 75 -11.03 -17.15 8.45
C ASN A 75 -11.00 -18.46 7.64
N GLY A 76 -9.96 -19.29 7.82
CA GLY A 76 -9.79 -20.56 7.10
C GLY A 76 -9.66 -20.41 5.58
N HIS A 77 -9.11 -19.29 5.11
CA HIS A 77 -8.95 -18.93 3.71
C HIS A 77 -7.49 -18.89 3.24
N LEU A 78 -6.51 -19.07 4.14
CA LEU A 78 -5.09 -19.12 3.78
C LEU A 78 -4.82 -20.19 2.72
N GLY A 79 -4.16 -19.79 1.63
CA GLY A 79 -3.75 -20.68 0.54
C GLY A 79 -4.88 -21.24 -0.32
N ARG A 80 -6.14 -20.82 -0.10
CA ARG A 80 -7.30 -21.26 -0.90
C ARG A 80 -7.50 -20.38 -2.13
N ALA A 81 -8.17 -20.92 -3.15
CA ALA A 81 -8.52 -20.15 -4.35
C ALA A 81 -9.40 -18.94 -3.98
N GLY A 82 -8.97 -17.73 -4.38
CA GLY A 82 -9.60 -16.45 -4.02
C GLY A 82 -9.36 -16.01 -2.56
N GLY A 83 -8.56 -16.75 -1.80
CA GLY A 83 -8.12 -16.40 -0.46
C GLY A 83 -6.78 -15.67 -0.45
N TYR A 84 -6.33 -15.29 0.75
CA TYR A 84 -5.00 -14.70 0.92
C TYR A 84 -3.90 -15.75 0.85
N THR A 85 -2.77 -15.36 0.28
CA THR A 85 -1.52 -16.13 0.24
C THR A 85 -0.74 -15.99 1.54
N ALA A 86 -0.91 -14.89 2.26
CA ALA A 86 -0.38 -14.66 3.60
C ALA A 86 -1.30 -13.71 4.39
N GLN A 87 -1.35 -13.87 5.71
CA GLN A 87 -1.99 -12.91 6.60
C GLN A 87 -1.09 -12.67 7.81
N ILE A 88 -0.79 -11.40 8.06
CA ILE A 88 0.12 -10.98 9.13
C ILE A 88 -0.65 -10.03 10.04
N TYR A 89 -0.79 -10.39 11.32
CA TYR A 89 -1.33 -9.51 12.35
C TYR A 89 -0.20 -8.76 13.04
N PHE A 90 -0.49 -7.52 13.43
CA PHE A 90 0.43 -6.71 14.22
C PHE A 90 -0.30 -5.92 15.30
N SER A 91 0.39 -5.64 16.41
CA SER A 91 -0.15 -4.81 17.49
C SER A 91 0.40 -3.39 17.42
N SER A 92 -0.44 -2.41 17.76
CA SER A 92 -0.02 -1.01 17.86
C SER A 92 0.33 -0.61 19.30
N ALA A 93 1.39 0.19 19.46
CA ALA A 93 1.76 0.83 20.72
C ALA A 93 0.66 1.78 21.24
N ASN A 94 -0.18 2.30 20.34
CA ASN A 94 -1.26 3.23 20.64
C ASN A 94 -2.54 2.53 21.16
N ILE A 95 -2.55 1.20 21.26
CA ILE A 95 -3.68 0.40 21.76
C ILE A 95 -3.29 -0.30 23.05
N ASN A 96 -4.13 -0.17 24.08
CA ASN A 96 -3.95 -0.93 25.31
C ASN A 96 -4.27 -2.42 25.07
N GLN A 97 -3.22 -3.22 24.86
CA GLN A 97 -3.31 -4.65 24.58
C GLN A 97 -3.98 -5.48 25.69
N SER A 98 -4.06 -4.97 26.92
CA SER A 98 -4.76 -5.66 28.02
C SER A 98 -6.29 -5.53 27.91
N SER A 99 -6.78 -4.60 27.08
CA SER A 99 -8.21 -4.36 26.84
C SER A 99 -8.74 -5.05 25.59
N VAL A 100 -7.85 -5.63 24.78
CA VAL A 100 -8.20 -6.37 23.57
C VAL A 100 -8.42 -7.84 23.91
N TYR A 101 -9.57 -8.38 23.50
CA TYR A 101 -9.93 -9.78 23.76
C TYR A 101 -9.08 -10.74 22.90
N GLY A 102 -8.53 -11.79 23.51
CA GLY A 102 -7.70 -12.78 22.83
C GLY A 102 -6.44 -13.13 23.64
N SER A 103 -5.94 -14.35 23.48
CA SER A 103 -4.76 -14.84 24.22
C SER A 103 -3.46 -14.68 23.43
N THR A 104 -3.54 -14.82 22.11
CA THR A 104 -2.45 -14.58 21.16
C THR A 104 -2.72 -13.33 20.31
N LEU A 105 -1.72 -12.83 19.59
CA LEU A 105 -1.91 -11.72 18.66
C LEU A 105 -2.91 -12.09 17.55
N ILE A 106 -2.90 -13.34 17.09
CA ILE A 106 -3.82 -13.85 16.06
C ILE A 106 -5.25 -13.91 16.62
N ASP A 107 -5.44 -14.33 17.87
CA ASP A 107 -6.75 -14.35 18.52
C ASP A 107 -7.34 -12.94 18.64
N LYS A 108 -6.49 -11.94 18.92
CA LYS A 108 -6.88 -10.53 19.00
C LYS A 108 -7.19 -9.95 17.64
N GLY A 109 -6.57 -10.47 16.59
CA GLY A 109 -6.79 -10.06 15.21
C GLY A 109 -6.52 -8.58 14.98
N THR A 110 -7.35 -7.94 14.15
CA THR A 110 -7.21 -6.52 13.79
C THR A 110 -7.42 -5.57 14.97
N ASP A 111 -8.08 -5.99 16.04
CA ASP A 111 -8.31 -5.16 17.22
C ASP A 111 -7.01 -4.86 17.98
N ALA A 112 -5.96 -5.68 17.80
CA ALA A 112 -4.65 -5.44 18.41
C ALA A 112 -3.89 -4.26 17.80
N GLY A 113 -4.16 -3.91 16.54
CA GLY A 113 -3.41 -2.89 15.79
C GLY A 113 -3.80 -2.87 14.33
N GLY A 114 -3.76 -4.03 13.68
CA GLY A 114 -4.15 -4.18 12.30
C GLY A 114 -3.68 -5.50 11.70
N SER A 115 -3.79 -5.60 10.38
CA SER A 115 -3.29 -6.76 9.64
C SER A 115 -2.94 -6.41 8.21
N ILE A 116 -2.01 -7.15 7.62
CA ILE A 116 -1.78 -7.20 6.19
C ILE A 116 -2.30 -8.53 5.65
N GLU A 117 -3.22 -8.48 4.69
CA GLU A 117 -3.66 -9.64 3.92
C GLU A 117 -3.03 -9.55 2.52
N VAL A 118 -2.24 -10.55 2.13
CA VAL A 118 -1.61 -10.60 0.80
C VAL A 118 -2.43 -11.51 -0.10
N TYR A 119 -2.73 -11.06 -1.31
CA TYR A 119 -3.49 -11.82 -2.30
C TYR A 119 -2.67 -12.17 -3.53
N SER A 120 -3.13 -13.19 -4.26
CA SER A 120 -2.55 -13.56 -5.55
C SER A 120 -2.81 -12.51 -6.63
N THR A 121 -3.91 -11.76 -6.52
CA THR A 121 -4.31 -10.75 -7.50
C THR A 121 -4.88 -9.51 -6.82
N VAL A 122 -4.83 -8.37 -7.51
CA VAL A 122 -5.46 -7.12 -7.05
C VAL A 122 -6.97 -7.27 -6.96
N GLU A 123 -7.59 -8.03 -7.88
CA GLU A 123 -9.04 -8.26 -7.90
C GLU A 123 -9.52 -8.99 -6.62
N ASP A 124 -8.77 -9.98 -6.15
CA ASP A 124 -9.07 -10.68 -4.90
C ASP A 124 -8.95 -9.73 -3.69
N ALA A 125 -7.88 -8.92 -3.66
CA ALA A 125 -7.68 -7.91 -2.61
C ALA A 125 -8.81 -6.87 -2.58
N THR A 126 -9.20 -6.33 -3.74
CA THR A 126 -10.32 -5.37 -3.87
C THR A 126 -11.66 -6.00 -3.54
N THR A 127 -11.87 -7.28 -3.87
CA THR A 127 -13.07 -8.02 -3.46
C THR A 127 -13.17 -8.09 -1.94
N ARG A 128 -12.05 -8.36 -1.26
CA ARG A 128 -12.00 -8.35 0.21
C ARG A 128 -12.24 -6.96 0.78
N GLU A 129 -11.60 -5.93 0.25
CA GLU A 129 -11.80 -4.54 0.67
C GLU A 129 -13.27 -4.12 0.53
N THR A 130 -13.90 -4.43 -0.61
CA THR A 130 -15.33 -4.16 -0.84
C THR A 130 -16.22 -4.89 0.16
N TYR A 131 -15.87 -6.13 0.50
CA TYR A 131 -16.57 -6.87 1.55
C TYR A 131 -16.46 -6.19 2.91
N LEU A 132 -15.27 -5.72 3.30
CA LEU A 132 -15.06 -5.00 4.56
C LEU A 132 -15.83 -3.67 4.59
N ALA A 133 -15.81 -2.94 3.48
CA ALA A 133 -16.50 -1.65 3.34
C ALA A 133 -18.02 -1.74 3.60
N ALA A 134 -18.63 -2.91 3.36
CA ALA A 134 -20.05 -3.13 3.63
C ALA A 134 -20.42 -3.03 5.13
N PHE A 135 -19.43 -3.09 6.03
CA PHE A 135 -19.61 -3.00 7.48
C PHE A 135 -19.23 -1.63 8.07
N ASP A 136 -18.69 -0.72 7.25
CA ASP A 136 -18.24 0.60 7.68
C ASP A 136 -19.37 1.42 8.32
N GLY A 137 -19.06 2.12 9.40
CA GLY A 137 -20.02 2.92 10.18
C GLY A 137 -21.00 2.10 11.04
N GLY A 138 -20.92 0.77 11.02
CA GLY A 138 -21.68 -0.13 11.88
C GLY A 138 -20.92 -0.62 13.11
N ILE A 139 -21.59 -1.39 13.97
CA ILE A 139 -20.98 -2.05 15.14
C ILE A 139 -19.97 -3.15 14.79
N PHE A 140 -19.86 -3.49 13.50
CA PHE A 140 -18.97 -4.51 12.96
C PHE A 140 -17.83 -3.91 12.11
N ALA A 141 -17.67 -2.58 12.11
CA ALA A 141 -16.59 -1.93 11.39
C ALA A 141 -15.24 -2.39 11.94
N SER A 142 -14.30 -2.77 11.05
CA SER A 142 -13.00 -3.31 11.45
C SER A 142 -11.86 -2.30 11.45
N GLY A 143 -12.18 -1.00 11.37
CA GLY A 143 -11.23 0.11 11.21
C GLY A 143 -10.92 0.39 9.73
N SER A 144 -9.78 1.03 9.43
CA SER A 144 -9.43 1.37 8.06
C SER A 144 -8.99 0.14 7.27
N HIS A 145 -9.20 0.19 5.97
CA HIS A 145 -8.77 -0.81 5.02
C HIS A 145 -8.42 -0.12 3.69
N LYS A 146 -7.31 -0.55 3.08
CA LYS A 146 -6.81 0.00 1.82
C LYS A 146 -6.02 -1.01 1.02
N VAL A 147 -6.37 -1.17 -0.25
CA VAL A 147 -5.58 -1.98 -1.20
C VAL A 147 -4.37 -1.21 -1.72
N VAL A 148 -3.20 -1.86 -1.68
CA VAL A 148 -1.93 -1.40 -2.25
C VAL A 148 -1.28 -2.57 -2.98
N GLY A 149 -1.30 -2.55 -4.31
CA GLY A 149 -0.94 -3.72 -5.11
C GLY A 149 -1.89 -4.88 -4.82
N THR A 150 -1.37 -6.04 -4.45
CA THR A 150 -2.18 -7.18 -3.97
C THR A 150 -2.23 -7.28 -2.44
N CYS A 151 -1.67 -6.30 -1.72
CA CYS A 151 -1.77 -6.22 -0.27
C CYS A 151 -3.00 -5.42 0.15
N LEU A 152 -3.76 -5.94 1.10
CA LEU A 152 -4.79 -5.22 1.82
C LEU A 152 -4.24 -4.81 3.19
N VAL A 153 -4.01 -3.51 3.36
CA VAL A 153 -3.57 -2.91 4.63
C VAL A 153 -4.80 -2.62 5.47
N ARG A 154 -4.84 -3.11 6.70
CA ARG A 154 -5.94 -2.87 7.64
C ARG A 154 -5.41 -2.28 8.95
N THR A 155 -6.11 -1.29 9.50
CA THR A 155 -5.81 -0.71 10.83
C THR A 155 -7.01 -0.84 11.76
N SER A 156 -6.76 -0.90 13.07
CA SER A 156 -7.78 -1.16 14.09
C SER A 156 -8.84 -0.05 14.21
N ASP A 157 -10.10 -0.44 14.44
CA ASP A 157 -11.19 0.46 14.84
C ASP A 157 -10.99 1.11 16.22
N LYS A 158 -10.08 0.56 17.04
CA LYS A 158 -9.72 1.08 18.36
C LYS A 158 -8.83 2.32 18.30
N LEU A 159 -8.20 2.57 17.14
CA LEU A 159 -7.46 3.80 16.88
C LEU A 159 -8.42 4.92 16.48
N THR A 160 -8.09 6.16 16.83
CA THR A 160 -8.80 7.32 16.29
C THR A 160 -8.61 7.43 14.78
N ALA A 161 -9.52 8.10 14.08
CA ALA A 161 -9.43 8.25 12.62
C ALA A 161 -8.09 8.86 12.15
N SER A 162 -7.54 9.83 12.89
CA SER A 162 -6.22 10.42 12.58
C SER A 162 -5.09 9.41 12.78
N GLN A 163 -5.12 8.62 13.86
CA GLN A 163 -4.14 7.56 14.07
C GLN A 163 -4.22 6.47 13.00
N GLN A 164 -5.42 6.10 12.55
CA GLN A 164 -5.59 5.14 11.45
C GLN A 164 -4.94 5.67 10.16
N GLN A 165 -5.17 6.94 9.81
CA GLN A 165 -4.58 7.55 8.62
C GLN A 165 -3.05 7.63 8.68
N GLU A 166 -2.50 8.09 9.80
CA GLU A 166 -1.05 8.19 10.00
C GLU A 166 -0.39 6.81 9.97
N PHE A 167 -1.00 5.83 10.65
CA PHE A 167 -0.45 4.48 10.75
C PHE A 167 -0.55 3.71 9.42
N GLU A 168 -1.67 3.84 8.71
CA GLU A 168 -1.82 3.30 7.37
C GLU A 168 -0.79 3.89 6.41
N ALA A 169 -0.57 5.21 6.45
CA ALA A 169 0.44 5.87 5.62
C ALA A 169 1.86 5.36 5.92
N ALA A 170 2.24 5.24 7.19
CA ALA A 170 3.55 4.73 7.60
C ALA A 170 3.77 3.27 7.16
N ILE A 171 2.74 2.43 7.27
CA ILE A 171 2.79 1.04 6.81
C ILE A 171 2.97 0.97 5.29
N ILE A 172 2.21 1.77 4.53
CA ILE A 172 2.31 1.80 3.07
C ILE A 172 3.69 2.30 2.64
N GLU A 173 4.22 3.33 3.30
CA GLU A 173 5.57 3.84 3.06
C GLU A 173 6.60 2.73 3.30
N ALA A 174 6.51 1.99 4.42
CA ALA A 174 7.42 0.89 4.72
C ALA A 174 7.36 -0.24 3.68
N LEU A 175 6.15 -0.62 3.24
CA LEU A 175 5.93 -1.65 2.22
C LEU A 175 6.44 -1.25 0.83
N THR A 176 6.45 0.04 0.51
CA THR A 176 6.81 0.58 -0.82
C THR A 176 8.15 1.31 -0.86
N ALA A 177 8.92 1.29 0.24
CA ALA A 177 10.24 1.90 0.30
C ALA A 177 11.25 1.17 -0.59
N LEU A 178 11.80 1.90 -1.57
CA LEU A 178 12.90 1.42 -2.42
C LEU A 178 14.23 1.46 -1.64
N GLU A 179 15.08 0.46 -1.85
CA GLU A 179 16.45 0.39 -1.31
C GLU A 179 17.46 1.27 -2.06
#